data_AF-A0A8T1QXF7-F1
#
_entry.id   AF-A0A8T1QXF7-F1
#
_cell.length_a   1.000
_cell.length_b   1.000
_cell.length_c   1.000
_cell.angle_alpha   90.00
_cell.angle_beta   90.00
_cell.angle_gamma   90.00
#
_symmetry.space_group_name_H-M   'P 1'
#
loop_
_entity.id
_entity.type
_entity.pdbx_description
1 polymer ?
#
loop_
_entity_poly.entity_id
_entity_poly.type
_entity_poly.pdbx_seq_one_letter_code
_entity_poly.pdbx_strand_id
1 'polypeptide(L)'
;MAPCMRLYSSISREIQALLVPDDRSHIYKKWIDSYSSQNFEEFAFQIEDMLDKLSICLTGEELEVIEKLYHQAMKLEADFFSTQPISQQTIVPLARVLDPAEADLRSTWNFLSTQYAEEFEHCMESIVGGRQAEKLDYEGLRNALEHVAEFEKRANTRVINSGVLKGLHLEDINRAGQRLILQEGCREFFQKIVTNDTLKAEFHILSYCWCGDFIRSAFSSGGVDELEVHSNELTYEESVTTGDIVRKVESPMEKLQTFNDILNECNKEGRRLTVYIGGAVGDLLCLLQADIGIVISSTPSLRRLGDQFGVSFVPLFSGLVKKQRELVEDGSCDWKGLSGILYTVTSWDEIHAFILGS
;
A
#
# COMPACT_ATOMS: atom_id res chain seq x y z
N MET A 1 -20.23 -16.32 -14.75
CA MET A 1 -20.25 -17.78 -14.54
C MET A 1 -18.85 -18.38 -14.54
N ALA A 2 -18.02 -18.19 -15.56
CA ALA A 2 -16.68 -18.79 -15.62
C ALA A 2 -15.84 -18.75 -14.31
N PRO A 3 -15.68 -17.60 -13.62
CA PRO A 3 -14.81 -17.53 -12.43
C PRO A 3 -15.33 -18.30 -11.20
N CYS A 4 -16.59 -18.73 -11.17
CA CYS A 4 -17.15 -19.49 -10.04
C CYS A 4 -17.36 -20.99 -10.34
N MET A 5 -17.12 -21.46 -11.58
CA MET A 5 -17.45 -22.85 -11.96
C MET A 5 -16.57 -23.88 -11.23
N ARG A 6 -15.25 -23.64 -11.12
CA ARG A 6 -14.37 -24.51 -10.33
C ARG A 6 -14.71 -24.50 -8.85
N LEU A 7 -15.10 -23.35 -8.32
CA LEU A 7 -15.56 -23.23 -6.95
C LEU A 7 -16.83 -24.07 -6.71
N TYR A 8 -17.81 -23.99 -7.61
CA TYR A 8 -19.02 -24.82 -7.51
C TYR A 8 -18.73 -26.31 -7.60
N SER A 9 -17.79 -26.72 -8.46
CA SER A 9 -17.34 -28.11 -8.54
C SER A 9 -16.70 -28.58 -7.22
N SER A 10 -15.78 -27.77 -6.66
CA SER A 10 -15.11 -28.07 -5.38
C SER A 10 -16.10 -28.16 -4.22
N ILE A 11 -16.96 -27.13 -4.06
CA ILE A 11 -17.98 -27.10 -2.99
C ILE A 11 -18.95 -28.26 -3.15
N SER A 12 -19.39 -28.57 -4.37
CA SER A 12 -20.32 -29.66 -4.61
C SER A 12 -19.70 -31.02 -4.29
N ARG A 13 -18.40 -31.22 -4.54
CA ARG A 13 -17.67 -32.44 -4.14
C ARG A 13 -17.59 -32.57 -2.63
N GLU A 14 -17.31 -31.49 -1.92
CA GLU A 14 -17.31 -31.47 -0.45
C GLU A 14 -18.71 -31.77 0.12
N ILE A 15 -19.75 -31.13 -0.40
CA ILE A 15 -21.13 -31.40 0.01
C ILE A 15 -21.48 -32.86 -0.30
N GLN A 16 -21.12 -33.37 -1.49
CA GLN A 16 -21.38 -34.75 -1.88
C GLN A 16 -20.70 -35.77 -0.93
N ALA A 17 -19.51 -35.46 -0.42
CA ALA A 17 -18.81 -36.29 0.57
C ALA A 17 -19.48 -36.31 1.96
N LEU A 18 -20.28 -35.28 2.28
CA LEU A 18 -21.01 -35.17 3.54
C LEU A 18 -22.42 -35.81 3.48
N LEU A 19 -22.95 -36.06 2.28
CA LEU A 19 -24.27 -36.67 2.11
C LEU A 19 -24.20 -38.19 2.33
N VAL A 20 -25.29 -38.75 2.87
CA VAL A 20 -25.45 -40.20 3.03
C VAL A 20 -25.43 -40.86 1.65
N PRO A 21 -24.56 -41.88 1.41
CA PRO A 21 -24.55 -42.61 0.16
C PRO A 21 -25.95 -43.18 -0.13
N ASP A 22 -26.44 -42.98 -1.36
CA ASP A 22 -27.76 -43.40 -1.87
C ASP A 22 -29.01 -42.62 -1.39
N ASP A 23 -28.87 -41.50 -0.68
CA ASP A 23 -30.01 -40.61 -0.43
C ASP A 23 -30.43 -39.87 -1.71
N ARG A 24 -31.50 -40.36 -2.34
CA ARG A 24 -32.14 -39.74 -3.52
C ARG A 24 -33.16 -38.66 -3.16
N SER A 25 -33.46 -38.47 -1.87
CA SER A 25 -34.49 -37.54 -1.40
C SER A 25 -33.99 -36.10 -1.27
N HIS A 26 -32.67 -35.88 -1.31
CA HIS A 26 -32.07 -34.56 -1.19
C HIS A 26 -32.50 -33.63 -2.34
N ILE A 27 -33.17 -32.53 -2.02
CA ILE A 27 -33.79 -31.62 -2.99
C ILE A 27 -32.80 -31.02 -4.01
N TYR A 28 -31.51 -30.94 -3.66
CA TYR A 28 -30.45 -30.43 -4.55
C TYR A 28 -29.57 -31.52 -5.18
N LYS A 29 -29.92 -32.82 -5.03
CA LYS A 29 -29.07 -33.94 -5.48
C LYS A 29 -28.65 -33.83 -6.95
N LYS A 30 -29.59 -33.48 -7.83
CA LYS A 30 -29.33 -33.29 -9.27
C LYS A 30 -28.28 -32.21 -9.56
N TRP A 31 -28.30 -31.12 -8.80
CA TRP A 31 -27.34 -30.02 -8.95
C TRP A 31 -25.96 -30.40 -8.42
N ILE A 32 -25.93 -31.01 -7.24
CA ILE A 32 -24.69 -31.52 -6.61
C ILE A 32 -24.01 -32.53 -7.54
N ASP A 33 -24.75 -33.51 -8.05
CA ASP A 33 -24.20 -34.52 -8.97
C ASP A 33 -23.74 -33.90 -10.29
N SER A 34 -24.44 -32.88 -10.79
CA SER A 34 -24.04 -32.17 -12.01
C SER A 34 -22.74 -31.40 -11.82
N TYR A 35 -22.62 -30.63 -10.74
CA TYR A 35 -21.45 -29.78 -10.48
C TYR A 35 -20.23 -30.58 -10.04
N SER A 36 -20.42 -31.70 -9.34
CA SER A 36 -19.32 -32.60 -8.98
C SER A 36 -18.84 -33.49 -10.13
N SER A 37 -19.55 -33.50 -11.27
CA SER A 37 -19.24 -34.39 -12.40
C SER A 37 -17.95 -34.01 -13.13
N GLN A 38 -17.29 -35.03 -13.70
CA GLN A 38 -16.10 -34.82 -14.53
C GLN A 38 -16.40 -33.92 -15.73
N ASN A 39 -17.56 -34.10 -16.36
CA ASN A 39 -18.00 -33.29 -17.50
C ASN A 39 -18.09 -31.79 -17.15
N PHE A 40 -18.54 -31.46 -15.94
CA PHE A 40 -18.64 -30.07 -15.51
C PHE A 40 -17.25 -29.46 -15.22
N GLU A 41 -16.32 -30.23 -14.66
CA GLU A 41 -14.93 -29.81 -14.46
C GLU A 41 -14.21 -29.60 -15.80
N GLU A 42 -14.37 -30.51 -16.76
CA GLU A 42 -13.83 -30.35 -18.12
C GLU A 42 -14.41 -29.12 -18.83
N PHE A 43 -15.71 -28.86 -18.66
CA PHE A 43 -16.35 -27.68 -19.22
C PHE A 43 -15.85 -26.38 -18.55
N ALA A 44 -15.67 -26.37 -17.23
CA ALA A 44 -15.07 -25.23 -16.52
C ALA A 44 -13.66 -24.93 -17.04
N PHE A 45 -12.83 -25.97 -17.21
CA PHE A 45 -11.48 -25.83 -17.76
C PHE A 45 -11.47 -25.27 -19.19
N GLN A 46 -12.36 -25.75 -20.07
CA GLN A 46 -12.45 -25.24 -21.45
C GLN A 46 -12.83 -23.76 -21.49
N ILE A 47 -13.72 -23.32 -20.59
CA ILE A 47 -14.11 -21.92 -20.50
C ILE A 47 -12.95 -21.06 -19.97
N GLU A 48 -12.18 -21.54 -18.99
CA GLU A 48 -10.97 -20.86 -18.47
C GLU A 48 -9.91 -20.71 -19.57
N ASP A 49 -9.55 -21.79 -20.27
CA ASP A 49 -8.58 -21.77 -21.37
C ASP A 49 -9.02 -20.84 -22.52
N MET A 50 -10.31 -20.79 -22.82
CA MET A 50 -10.85 -19.84 -23.80
C MET A 50 -10.72 -18.39 -23.30
N LEU A 51 -11.01 -18.12 -22.02
CA LEU A 51 -10.86 -16.78 -21.45
C LEU A 51 -9.41 -16.33 -21.41
N ASP A 52 -8.48 -17.20 -21.06
CA ASP A 52 -7.04 -16.90 -21.07
C ASP A 52 -6.55 -16.57 -22.49
N LYS A 53 -7.06 -17.27 -23.51
CA LYS A 53 -6.72 -16.97 -24.91
C LYS A 53 -7.32 -15.65 -25.37
N LEU A 54 -8.55 -15.33 -24.96
CA LEU A 54 -9.22 -14.09 -25.32
C LEU A 54 -8.63 -12.89 -24.58
N SER A 55 -8.12 -13.07 -23.36
CA SER A 55 -7.58 -11.99 -22.53
C SER A 55 -6.26 -11.44 -23.06
N ILE A 56 -5.45 -12.27 -23.75
CA ILE A 56 -4.17 -11.86 -24.38
C ILE A 56 -4.38 -10.75 -25.43
N CYS A 57 -5.54 -10.71 -26.08
CA CYS A 57 -5.84 -9.74 -27.13
C CYS A 57 -6.47 -8.43 -26.62
N LEU A 58 -6.73 -8.31 -25.31
CA LEU A 58 -7.41 -7.16 -24.74
C LEU A 58 -6.44 -6.00 -24.52
N THR A 59 -6.89 -4.80 -24.88
CA THR A 59 -6.23 -3.55 -24.55
C THR A 59 -6.53 -3.12 -23.11
N GLY A 60 -5.73 -2.20 -22.56
CA GLY A 60 -5.93 -1.69 -21.19
C GLY A 60 -7.32 -1.10 -20.95
N GLU A 61 -7.88 -0.40 -21.94
CA GLU A 61 -9.25 0.16 -21.87
C GLU A 61 -10.33 -0.93 -21.83
N GLU A 62 -10.15 -2.03 -22.59
CA GLU A 62 -11.10 -3.14 -22.59
C GLU A 62 -11.06 -3.93 -21.28
N LEU A 63 -9.88 -4.05 -20.66
CA LEU A 63 -9.72 -4.65 -19.34
C LEU A 63 -10.47 -3.87 -18.26
N GLU A 64 -10.40 -2.53 -18.27
CA GLU A 64 -11.14 -1.69 -17.32
C GLU A 64 -12.67 -1.86 -17.46
N VAL A 65 -13.18 -2.00 -18.68
CA VAL A 65 -14.61 -2.23 -18.92
C VAL A 65 -15.03 -3.60 -18.39
N ILE A 66 -14.22 -4.63 -18.64
CA ILE A 66 -14.49 -5.99 -18.14
C ILE A 66 -14.46 -6.03 -16.62
N GLU A 67 -13.52 -5.34 -15.97
CA GLU A 67 -13.43 -5.26 -14.52
C GLU A 67 -14.69 -4.63 -13.90
N LYS A 68 -15.20 -3.54 -14.49
CA LYS A 68 -16.45 -2.90 -14.04
C LYS A 68 -17.65 -3.82 -14.20
N LEU A 69 -17.76 -4.51 -15.33
CA LEU A 69 -18.85 -5.46 -15.59
C LEU A 69 -18.78 -6.67 -14.63
N TYR A 70 -17.57 -7.15 -14.34
CA TYR A 70 -17.35 -8.23 -13.37
C TYR A 70 -17.79 -7.84 -11.96
N HIS A 71 -17.35 -6.67 -11.48
CA HIS A 71 -17.78 -6.14 -10.18
C HIS A 71 -19.30 -6.00 -10.08
N GLN A 72 -19.95 -5.48 -11.13
CA GLN A 72 -21.40 -5.35 -11.15
C GLN A 72 -22.10 -6.71 -11.14
N ALA A 73 -21.59 -7.70 -11.89
CA ALA A 73 -22.14 -9.05 -11.89
C ALA A 73 -22.04 -9.71 -10.49
N MET A 74 -20.88 -9.59 -9.83
CA MET A 74 -20.68 -10.14 -8.48
C MET A 74 -21.61 -9.49 -7.45
N LYS A 75 -21.82 -8.17 -7.54
CA LYS A 75 -22.76 -7.45 -6.66
C LYS A 75 -24.18 -7.96 -6.85
N LEU A 76 -24.65 -8.09 -8.10
CA LEU A 76 -25.98 -8.58 -8.40
C LEU A 76 -26.18 -10.03 -7.92
N GLU A 77 -25.16 -10.87 -8.05
CA GLU A 77 -25.20 -12.26 -7.55
C GLU A 77 -25.32 -12.30 -6.02
N ALA A 78 -24.54 -11.49 -5.30
CA ALA A 78 -24.62 -11.39 -3.85
C ALA A 78 -25.99 -10.86 -3.37
N ASP A 79 -26.53 -9.83 -4.04
CA ASP A 79 -27.84 -9.26 -3.74
C ASP A 79 -28.97 -10.29 -4.00
N PHE A 80 -28.85 -11.08 -5.07
CA PHE A 80 -29.79 -12.16 -5.38
C PHE A 80 -29.83 -13.22 -4.27
N PHE A 81 -28.67 -13.68 -3.80
CA PHE A 81 -28.62 -14.68 -2.71
C PHE A 81 -29.11 -14.11 -1.38
N SER A 82 -28.80 -12.85 -1.08
CA SER A 82 -29.21 -12.18 0.15
C SER A 82 -30.73 -11.97 0.25
N THR A 83 -31.42 -11.95 -0.88
CA THR A 83 -32.89 -11.76 -0.95
C THR A 83 -33.68 -13.06 -0.99
N GLN A 84 -33.01 -14.24 -1.03
CA GLN A 84 -33.72 -15.52 -1.00
C GLN A 84 -34.29 -15.80 0.40
N PRO A 85 -35.58 -16.18 0.51
CA PRO A 85 -36.18 -16.52 1.80
C PRO A 85 -35.61 -17.85 2.31
N ILE A 86 -34.78 -17.78 3.36
CA ILE A 86 -34.23 -18.95 4.03
C ILE A 86 -35.29 -19.49 5.02
N SER A 87 -35.96 -20.60 4.68
CA SER A 87 -37.04 -21.17 5.51
C SER A 87 -36.56 -22.06 6.66
N GLN A 88 -35.25 -22.30 6.80
CA GLN A 88 -34.65 -23.10 7.87
C GLN A 88 -33.45 -22.36 8.46
N GLN A 89 -33.39 -22.20 9.78
CA GLN A 89 -32.18 -21.76 10.49
C GLN A 89 -31.04 -22.71 10.14
N THR A 90 -30.20 -22.29 9.21
CA THR A 90 -29.02 -23.03 8.77
C THR A 90 -27.83 -22.19 9.19
N ILE A 91 -26.91 -22.79 9.96
CA ILE A 91 -25.62 -22.17 10.27
C ILE A 91 -24.82 -22.25 8.98
N VAL A 92 -24.85 -21.17 8.20
CA VAL A 92 -23.89 -20.97 7.11
C VAL A 92 -22.60 -20.50 7.79
N PRO A 93 -21.43 -21.16 7.58
CA PRO A 93 -20.16 -20.58 7.98
C PRO A 93 -19.81 -19.48 6.97
N LEU A 94 -20.64 -18.44 6.90
CA LEU A 94 -20.30 -17.21 6.21
C LEU A 94 -19.41 -16.44 7.19
N ALA A 95 -18.10 -16.71 7.14
CA ALA A 95 -17.03 -16.12 7.93
C ALA A 95 -17.33 -16.08 9.44
N ARG A 96 -16.71 -16.98 10.22
CA ARG A 96 -16.57 -16.93 11.70
C ARG A 96 -17.61 -16.04 12.38
N VAL A 97 -18.58 -16.61 13.11
CA VAL A 97 -19.39 -15.85 14.07
C VAL A 97 -18.44 -14.94 14.84
N LEU A 98 -18.38 -13.67 14.44
CA LEU A 98 -17.45 -12.71 14.99
C LEU A 98 -17.92 -12.56 16.43
N ASP A 99 -16.99 -12.64 17.37
CA ASP A 99 -17.28 -12.21 18.72
C ASP A 99 -17.89 -10.79 18.63
N PRO A 100 -18.97 -10.46 19.35
CA PRO A 100 -19.52 -9.10 19.35
C PRO A 100 -18.45 -8.02 19.50
N ALA A 101 -17.36 -8.30 20.24
CA ALA A 101 -16.19 -7.41 20.34
C ALA A 101 -15.38 -7.31 19.02
N GLU A 102 -15.25 -8.38 18.26
CA GLU A 102 -14.56 -8.44 16.96
C GLU A 102 -15.40 -7.74 15.86
N ALA A 103 -16.73 -7.85 15.94
CA ALA A 103 -17.65 -7.11 15.08
C ALA A 103 -17.60 -5.59 15.37
N ASP A 104 -17.49 -5.21 16.64
CA ASP A 104 -17.35 -3.82 17.09
C ASP A 104 -16.04 -3.19 16.60
N LEU A 105 -14.91 -3.89 16.76
CA LEU A 105 -13.60 -3.45 16.25
C LEU A 105 -13.58 -3.26 14.73
N ARG A 106 -14.11 -4.23 13.98
CA ARG A 106 -14.19 -4.14 12.52
C ARG A 106 -15.07 -2.98 12.08
N SER A 107 -16.20 -2.75 12.75
CA SER A 107 -17.09 -1.63 12.45
C SER A 107 -16.42 -0.28 12.74
N THR A 108 -15.73 -0.17 13.86
CA THR A 108 -14.96 1.02 14.27
C THR A 108 -13.85 1.30 13.27
N TRP A 109 -13.09 0.28 12.87
CA TRP A 109 -12.04 0.40 11.85
C TRP A 109 -12.61 0.88 10.52
N ASN A 110 -13.69 0.26 10.03
CA ASN A 110 -14.34 0.65 8.78
C ASN A 110 -14.85 2.10 8.82
N PHE A 111 -15.41 2.53 9.95
CA PHE A 111 -15.84 3.91 10.15
C PHE A 111 -14.65 4.88 10.07
N LEU A 112 -13.58 4.61 10.82
CA LEU A 112 -12.39 5.45 10.83
C LEU A 112 -11.71 5.53 9.46
N SER A 113 -11.59 4.41 8.75
CA SER A 113 -10.96 4.37 7.43
C SER A 113 -11.80 5.09 6.36
N THR A 114 -13.12 4.94 6.41
CA THR A 114 -14.04 5.64 5.49
C THR A 114 -13.96 7.15 5.72
N GLN A 115 -14.05 7.58 6.98
CA GLN A 115 -13.94 8.98 7.34
C GLN A 115 -12.57 9.58 6.99
N TYR A 116 -11.48 8.82 7.16
CA TYR A 116 -10.15 9.23 6.71
C TYR A 116 -10.12 9.47 5.20
N ALA A 117 -10.63 8.53 4.40
CA ALA A 117 -10.63 8.64 2.95
C ALA A 117 -11.46 9.85 2.46
N GLU A 118 -12.64 10.04 3.03
CA GLU A 118 -13.52 11.18 2.69
C GLU A 118 -12.89 12.53 3.05
N GLU A 119 -12.35 12.66 4.28
CA GLU A 119 -11.69 13.89 4.71
C GLU A 119 -10.39 14.15 3.95
N PHE A 120 -9.64 13.11 3.60
CA PHE A 120 -8.43 13.23 2.80
C PHE A 120 -8.76 13.77 1.41
N GLU A 121 -9.75 13.21 0.71
CA GLU A 121 -10.16 13.72 -0.60
C GLU A 121 -10.65 15.18 -0.51
N HIS A 122 -11.48 15.52 0.49
CA HIS A 122 -11.89 16.90 0.70
C HIS A 122 -10.70 17.83 0.99
N CYS A 123 -9.72 17.39 1.79
CA CYS A 123 -8.50 18.15 2.04
C CYS A 123 -7.72 18.38 0.73
N MET A 124 -7.56 17.32 -0.08
CA MET A 124 -6.90 17.42 -1.38
C MET A 124 -7.64 18.35 -2.34
N GLU A 125 -8.98 18.30 -2.41
CA GLU A 125 -9.77 19.23 -3.23
C GLU A 125 -9.62 20.69 -2.77
N SER A 126 -9.52 20.94 -1.46
CA SER A 126 -9.34 22.28 -0.92
C SER A 126 -7.97 22.89 -1.26
N ILE A 127 -6.96 22.04 -1.39
CA ILE A 127 -5.59 22.41 -1.78
C ILE A 127 -5.49 22.54 -3.31
N VAL A 128 -6.11 21.61 -4.02
CA VAL A 128 -6.03 21.47 -5.47
C VAL A 128 -7.21 22.17 -6.16
N GLY A 129 -7.06 23.48 -6.35
CA GLY A 129 -8.01 24.28 -7.12
C GLY A 129 -7.41 25.48 -7.87
N GLY A 130 -6.08 25.66 -7.77
CA GLY A 130 -5.37 26.80 -8.34
C GLY A 130 -4.89 26.58 -9.78
N ARG A 131 -4.39 27.64 -10.41
CA ARG A 131 -3.67 27.55 -11.69
C ARG A 131 -2.37 26.77 -11.47
N GLN A 132 -2.09 25.84 -12.38
CA GLN A 132 -0.83 25.10 -12.39
C GLN A 132 0.37 26.06 -12.50
N ALA A 133 1.32 25.95 -11.58
CA ALA A 133 2.55 26.74 -11.58
C ALA A 133 3.49 26.29 -12.70
N GLU A 134 4.07 27.25 -13.43
CA GLU A 134 5.04 26.96 -14.51
C GLU A 134 6.41 26.54 -13.99
N LYS A 135 6.71 26.87 -12.73
CA LYS A 135 7.96 26.57 -12.02
C LYS A 135 7.63 26.11 -10.61
N LEU A 136 8.57 25.42 -9.98
CA LEU A 136 8.43 24.96 -8.60
C LEU A 136 8.06 26.11 -7.66
N ASP A 137 6.86 26.03 -7.09
CA ASP A 137 6.41 26.87 -5.98
C ASP A 137 6.49 26.06 -4.67
N TYR A 138 7.71 25.93 -4.15
CA TYR A 138 7.97 25.14 -2.96
C TYR A 138 7.32 25.71 -1.70
N GLU A 139 7.29 27.03 -1.57
CA GLU A 139 6.71 27.70 -0.40
C GLU A 139 5.18 27.57 -0.41
N GLY A 140 4.54 27.77 -1.57
CA GLY A 140 3.11 27.51 -1.73
C GLY A 140 2.76 26.06 -1.44
N LEU A 141 3.58 25.10 -1.92
CA LEU A 141 3.39 23.68 -1.64
C LEU A 141 3.51 23.36 -0.14
N ARG A 142 4.52 23.93 0.55
CA ARG A 142 4.69 23.73 1.99
C ARG A 142 3.47 24.22 2.76
N ASN A 143 3.00 25.42 2.45
CA ASN A 143 1.80 26.01 3.09
C ASN A 143 0.53 25.19 2.79
N ALA A 144 0.41 24.65 1.57
CA ALA A 144 -0.66 23.73 1.23
C ALA A 144 -0.63 22.46 2.09
N LEU A 145 0.54 21.86 2.28
CA LEU A 145 0.72 20.66 3.10
C LEU A 145 0.52 20.86 4.60
N GLU A 146 0.46 22.11 5.09
CA GLU A 146 0.01 22.38 6.47
C GLU A 146 -1.45 21.94 6.68
N HIS A 147 -2.32 22.08 5.67
CA HIS A 147 -3.71 21.60 5.75
C HIS A 147 -3.78 20.07 5.87
N VAL A 148 -2.90 19.37 5.13
CA VAL A 148 -2.74 17.91 5.26
C VAL A 148 -2.24 17.58 6.67
N ALA A 149 -1.29 18.36 7.20
CA ALA A 149 -0.77 18.13 8.54
C ALA A 149 -1.82 18.27 9.64
N GLU A 150 -2.67 19.30 9.56
CA GLU A 150 -3.78 19.46 10.50
C GLU A 150 -4.79 18.31 10.39
N PHE A 151 -5.09 17.87 9.17
CA PHE A 151 -5.94 16.71 8.92
C PHE A 151 -5.39 15.44 9.56
N GLU A 152 -4.12 15.09 9.30
CA GLU A 152 -3.47 13.90 9.86
C GLU A 152 -3.48 13.92 11.40
N LYS A 153 -3.20 15.08 12.01
CA LYS A 153 -3.28 15.28 13.48
C LYS A 153 -4.67 15.00 14.04
N ARG A 154 -5.73 15.41 13.33
CA ARG A 154 -7.12 15.10 13.71
C ARG A 154 -7.43 13.62 13.53
N ALA A 155 -7.01 13.01 12.42
CA ALA A 155 -7.20 11.59 12.16
C ALA A 155 -6.56 10.72 13.25
N ASN A 156 -5.32 10.99 13.63
CA ASN A 156 -4.64 10.30 14.73
C ASN A 156 -5.38 10.47 16.07
N THR A 157 -5.94 11.66 16.32
CA THR A 157 -6.74 11.90 17.53
C THR A 157 -7.99 11.02 17.57
N ARG A 158 -8.67 10.83 16.43
CA ARG A 158 -9.83 9.91 16.36
C ARG A 158 -9.42 8.47 16.63
N VAL A 159 -8.29 8.02 16.09
CA VAL A 159 -7.78 6.67 16.30
C VAL A 159 -7.49 6.42 17.78
N ILE A 160 -6.78 7.34 18.45
CA ILE A 160 -6.53 7.25 19.90
C ILE A 160 -7.86 7.21 20.68
N ASN A 161 -8.76 8.17 20.41
CA ASN A 161 -10.04 8.27 21.12
C ASN A 161 -10.94 7.05 20.93
N SER A 162 -10.84 6.37 19.79
CA SER A 162 -11.61 5.15 19.52
C SER A 162 -11.13 3.94 20.33
N GLY A 163 -9.88 3.96 20.81
CA GLY A 163 -9.26 2.81 21.48
C GLY A 163 -9.06 1.59 20.57
N VAL A 164 -9.22 1.71 19.24
CA VAL A 164 -9.14 0.58 18.29
C VAL A 164 -7.80 -0.15 18.31
N LEU A 165 -6.74 0.51 18.79
CA LEU A 165 -5.40 -0.06 18.93
C LEU A 165 -5.08 -0.53 20.35
N LYS A 166 -6.04 -0.54 21.27
CA LYS A 166 -5.85 -1.02 22.65
C LYS A 166 -5.91 -2.54 22.71
N GLY A 167 -5.10 -3.15 23.56
CA GLY A 167 -5.16 -4.59 23.84
C GLY A 167 -4.37 -5.47 22.87
N LEU A 168 -3.56 -4.89 21.99
CA LEU A 168 -2.71 -5.65 21.07
C LEU A 168 -1.46 -6.11 21.81
N HIS A 169 -1.14 -7.40 21.73
CA HIS A 169 0.09 -7.92 22.29
C HIS A 169 1.28 -7.60 21.38
N LEU A 170 2.40 -7.19 21.98
CA LEU A 170 3.65 -6.91 21.26
C LEU A 170 4.14 -8.10 20.42
N GLU A 171 3.99 -9.32 20.93
CA GLU A 171 4.33 -10.54 20.18
C GLU A 171 3.49 -10.70 18.92
N ASP A 172 2.19 -10.37 18.98
CA ASP A 172 1.30 -10.43 17.83
C ASP A 172 1.62 -9.36 16.79
N ILE A 173 1.98 -8.15 17.24
CA ILE A 173 2.45 -7.06 16.37
C ILE A 173 3.72 -7.51 15.64
N ASN A 174 4.70 -8.05 16.36
CA ASN A 174 5.94 -8.53 15.77
C ASN A 174 5.70 -9.66 14.78
N ARG A 175 4.83 -10.61 15.12
CA ARG A 175 4.46 -11.73 14.24
C ARG A 175 3.73 -11.24 12.99
N ALA A 176 2.89 -10.22 13.11
CA ALA A 176 2.20 -9.60 11.98
C ALA A 176 3.20 -8.88 11.06
N GLY A 177 4.12 -8.09 11.63
CA GLY A 177 5.17 -7.41 10.88
C GLY A 177 6.08 -8.39 10.13
N GLN A 178 6.54 -9.46 10.77
CA GLN A 178 7.34 -10.52 10.13
C GLN A 178 6.65 -11.20 8.93
N ARG A 179 5.32 -11.18 8.90
CA ARG A 179 4.49 -11.74 7.81
C ARG A 179 4.07 -10.69 6.79
N LEU A 180 4.49 -9.44 6.95
CA LEU A 180 4.19 -8.37 6.01
C LEU A 180 4.80 -8.70 4.65
N ILE A 181 3.96 -8.68 3.62
CA ILE A 181 4.38 -8.84 2.24
C ILE A 181 4.90 -7.48 1.78
N LEU A 182 6.23 -7.36 1.66
CA LEU A 182 6.87 -6.19 1.07
C LEU A 182 6.72 -6.23 -0.46
N GLN A 183 6.80 -5.06 -1.10
CA GLN A 183 6.90 -5.01 -2.56
C GLN A 183 8.09 -5.84 -3.05
N GLU A 184 7.93 -6.51 -4.19
CA GLU A 184 8.98 -7.32 -4.81
C GLU A 184 10.28 -6.50 -4.97
N GLY A 185 11.41 -7.10 -4.59
CA GLY A 185 12.74 -6.48 -4.63
C GLY A 185 13.06 -5.55 -3.46
N CYS A 186 12.08 -5.13 -2.65
CA CYS A 186 12.29 -4.22 -1.52
C CYS A 186 13.21 -4.84 -0.46
N ARG A 187 12.91 -6.08 -0.04
CA ARG A 187 13.69 -6.76 1.01
C ARG A 187 15.13 -7.00 0.55
N GLU A 188 15.29 -7.48 -0.67
CA GLU A 188 16.58 -7.77 -1.30
C GLU A 188 17.43 -6.50 -1.43
N PHE A 189 16.81 -5.37 -1.79
CA PHE A 189 17.47 -4.08 -1.84
C PHE A 189 18.06 -3.68 -0.50
N PHE A 190 17.27 -3.69 0.57
CA PHE A 190 17.74 -3.33 1.91
C PHE A 190 18.82 -4.30 2.43
N GLN A 191 18.66 -5.60 2.20
CA GLN A 191 19.65 -6.60 2.57
C GLN A 191 21.01 -6.36 1.90
N LYS A 192 21.01 -6.16 0.57
CA LYS A 192 22.24 -5.92 -0.17
C LYS A 192 22.92 -4.63 0.24
N ILE A 193 22.14 -3.59 0.49
CA ILE A 193 22.67 -2.31 0.92
C ILE A 193 23.34 -2.39 2.29
N VAL A 194 22.68 -3.00 3.28
CA VAL A 194 23.22 -3.06 4.65
C VAL A 194 24.44 -3.97 4.72
N THR A 195 24.50 -4.99 3.87
CA THR A 195 25.67 -5.89 3.75
C THR A 195 26.78 -5.36 2.82
N ASN A 196 26.60 -4.19 2.20
CA ASN A 196 27.56 -3.68 1.23
C ASN A 196 28.68 -2.87 1.92
N ASP A 197 29.80 -3.53 2.18
CA ASP A 197 31.00 -2.91 2.77
C ASP A 197 31.64 -1.83 1.89
N THR A 198 31.29 -1.76 0.60
CA THR A 198 31.86 -0.79 -0.36
C THR A 198 31.07 0.51 -0.44
N LEU A 199 29.77 0.48 -0.08
CA LEU A 199 28.91 1.66 -0.09
C LEU A 199 28.79 2.20 1.33
N LYS A 200 29.47 3.31 1.62
CA LYS A 200 29.28 4.03 2.89
C LYS A 200 27.98 4.84 2.82
N ALA A 201 26.85 4.20 3.06
CA ALA A 201 25.53 4.83 3.09
C ALA A 201 24.80 4.54 4.41
N GLU A 202 24.05 5.53 4.88
CA GLU A 202 23.20 5.44 6.07
C GLU A 202 21.73 5.38 5.63
N PHE A 203 20.95 4.53 6.29
CA PHE A 203 19.58 4.22 5.90
C PHE A 203 18.63 4.52 7.05
N HIS A 204 17.67 5.40 6.76
CA HIS A 204 16.64 5.80 7.70
C HIS A 204 15.26 5.59 7.08
N ILE A 205 14.35 5.02 7.85
CA ILE A 205 12.94 4.87 7.48
C ILE A 205 12.16 5.96 8.20
N LEU A 206 11.50 6.83 7.44
CA LEU A 206 10.59 7.84 7.99
C LEU A 206 9.16 7.43 7.64
N SER A 207 8.29 7.27 8.63
CA SER A 207 6.94 6.72 8.43
C SER A 207 5.89 7.31 9.37
N TYR A 208 4.67 7.50 8.87
CA TYR A 208 3.51 7.87 9.70
C TYR A 208 2.95 6.71 10.52
N CYS A 209 3.43 5.48 10.27
CA CYS A 209 2.94 4.29 10.94
C CYS A 209 2.84 4.51 12.46
N TRP A 210 1.73 4.08 13.06
CA TRP A 210 1.48 4.23 14.48
C TRP A 210 2.39 3.37 15.36
N CYS A 211 3.08 2.38 14.79
CA CYS A 211 3.89 1.41 15.52
C CYS A 211 5.24 1.18 14.84
N GLY A 212 6.32 1.67 15.43
CA GLY A 212 7.68 1.43 14.94
C GLY A 212 8.09 -0.04 15.04
N ASP A 213 7.60 -0.76 16.05
CA ASP A 213 7.88 -2.20 16.23
C ASP A 213 7.34 -3.04 15.06
N PHE A 214 6.20 -2.64 14.50
CA PHE A 214 5.65 -3.28 13.30
C PHE A 214 6.59 -3.11 12.09
N ILE A 215 7.18 -1.93 11.91
CA ILE A 215 8.16 -1.69 10.85
C ILE A 215 9.44 -2.50 11.11
N ARG A 216 10.03 -2.39 12.31
CA ARG A 216 11.26 -3.11 12.67
C ARG A 216 11.10 -4.63 12.48
N SER A 217 9.97 -5.19 12.94
CA SER A 217 9.69 -6.61 12.78
C SER A 217 9.50 -7.05 11.32
N ALA A 218 9.00 -6.18 10.44
CA ALA A 218 8.93 -6.48 9.01
C ALA A 218 10.30 -6.72 8.36
N PHE A 219 11.34 -6.05 8.85
CA PHE A 219 12.72 -6.21 8.37
C PHE A 219 13.53 -7.26 9.15
N SER A 220 13.09 -7.65 10.34
CA SER A 220 13.79 -8.62 11.20
C SER A 220 14.01 -10.00 10.55
N SER A 221 13.04 -10.50 9.80
CA SER A 221 13.17 -11.78 9.07
C SER A 221 14.18 -11.73 7.92
N GLY A 222 14.65 -10.53 7.55
CA GLY A 222 15.63 -10.30 6.50
C GLY A 222 17.07 -10.14 6.98
N GLY A 223 17.35 -10.18 8.29
CA GLY A 223 18.69 -9.88 8.81
C GLY A 223 19.08 -8.41 8.67
N VAL A 224 18.09 -7.51 8.66
CA VAL A 224 18.28 -6.06 8.54
C VAL A 224 17.83 -5.39 9.85
N ASP A 225 18.39 -5.87 10.97
CA ASP A 225 17.96 -5.48 12.32
C ASP A 225 18.42 -4.06 12.74
N GLU A 226 19.37 -3.48 12.01
CA GLU A 226 20.01 -2.20 12.35
C GLU A 226 19.38 -0.97 11.63
N LEU A 227 18.21 -1.12 11.02
CA LEU A 227 17.54 0.00 10.36
C LEU A 227 17.04 1.05 11.36
N GLU A 228 17.44 2.30 11.16
CA GLU A 228 16.91 3.40 11.95
C GLU A 228 15.49 3.76 11.51
N VAL A 229 14.52 3.44 12.37
CA VAL A 229 13.11 3.71 12.13
C VAL A 229 12.66 4.95 12.92
N HIS A 230 12.21 5.95 12.18
CA HIS A 230 11.61 7.20 12.66
C HIS A 230 10.11 7.18 12.36
N SER A 231 9.30 6.81 13.35
CA SER A 231 7.84 6.74 13.23
C SER A 231 7.14 7.16 14.51
N ASN A 232 5.81 7.16 14.48
CA ASN A 232 5.04 7.15 15.72
C ASN A 232 5.23 5.81 16.45
N GLU A 233 4.93 5.80 17.74
CA GLU A 233 5.08 4.61 18.58
C GLU A 233 3.81 4.37 19.40
N LEU A 234 3.38 3.11 19.49
CA LEU A 234 2.35 2.73 20.45
C LEU A 234 2.92 2.74 21.86
N THR A 235 2.10 3.09 22.84
CA THR A 235 2.48 2.94 24.24
C THR A 235 1.99 1.59 24.77
N TYR A 236 2.76 1.03 25.71
CA TYR A 236 2.52 -0.30 26.26
C TYR A 236 2.43 -0.24 27.79
N GLU A 237 1.54 -1.05 28.34
CA GLU A 237 1.59 -1.52 29.71
C GLU A 237 2.05 -2.98 29.67
N GLU A 238 3.22 -3.25 30.24
CA GLU A 238 3.94 -4.53 30.12
C GLU A 238 4.25 -4.89 28.65
N SER A 239 3.37 -5.63 27.98
CA SER A 239 3.51 -6.05 26.58
C SER A 239 2.20 -5.93 25.81
N VAL A 240 1.27 -5.13 26.32
CA VAL A 240 -0.05 -4.89 25.75
C VAL A 240 -0.21 -3.41 25.47
N THR A 241 -0.70 -3.06 24.28
CA THR A 241 -0.89 -1.67 23.89
C THR A 241 -2.00 -1.01 24.72
N THR A 242 -1.77 0.22 25.16
CA THR A 242 -2.77 0.98 25.94
C THR A 242 -3.87 1.59 25.07
N GLY A 243 -3.59 1.74 23.77
CA GLY A 243 -4.41 2.49 22.81
C GLY A 243 -3.87 3.89 22.48
N ASP A 244 -2.92 4.40 23.27
CA ASP A 244 -2.28 5.70 23.00
C ASP A 244 -1.14 5.60 21.99
N ILE A 245 -0.90 6.71 21.27
CA ILE A 245 0.18 6.87 20.29
C ILE A 245 1.09 8.03 20.71
N VAL A 246 2.40 7.76 20.82
CA VAL A 246 3.45 8.78 20.88
C VAL A 246 3.68 9.32 19.47
N ARG A 247 3.22 10.54 19.23
CA ARG A 247 3.22 11.19 17.91
C ARG A 247 4.56 11.88 17.64
N LYS A 248 5.49 11.16 17.00
CA LYS A 248 6.81 11.69 16.64
C LYS A 248 6.88 12.15 15.19
N VAL A 249 6.30 11.37 14.27
CA VAL A 249 6.30 11.63 12.82
C VAL A 249 4.86 11.44 12.33
N GLU A 250 4.01 12.42 12.60
CA GLU A 250 2.57 12.29 12.32
C GLU A 250 2.09 13.05 11.09
N SER A 251 2.96 13.85 10.46
CA SER A 251 2.57 14.65 9.31
C SER A 251 3.74 14.96 8.35
N PRO A 252 3.47 15.59 7.19
CA PRO A 252 4.52 15.97 6.24
C PRO A 252 5.53 16.94 6.86
N MET A 253 5.11 17.74 7.84
CA MET A 253 5.98 18.72 8.51
C MET A 253 6.99 18.04 9.43
N GLU A 254 6.53 17.15 10.31
CA GLU A 254 7.44 16.40 11.19
C GLU A 254 8.35 15.48 10.37
N LYS A 255 7.86 14.90 9.26
CA LYS A 255 8.70 14.11 8.35
C LYS A 255 9.84 14.93 7.75
N LEU A 256 9.54 16.14 7.25
CA LEU A 256 10.54 17.06 6.74
C LEU A 256 11.51 17.50 7.83
N GLN A 257 11.02 17.77 9.05
CA GLN A 257 11.86 18.15 10.17
C GLN A 257 12.84 17.03 10.52
N THR A 258 12.37 15.80 10.70
CA THR A 258 13.22 14.62 10.95
C THR A 258 14.23 14.43 9.83
N PHE A 259 13.82 14.56 8.57
CA PHE A 259 14.74 14.46 7.44
C PHE A 259 15.85 15.52 7.52
N ASN A 260 15.50 16.77 7.78
CA ASN A 260 16.48 17.86 7.91
C ASN A 260 17.43 17.65 9.10
N ASP A 261 16.94 17.11 10.22
CA ASP A 261 17.77 16.82 11.39
C ASP A 261 18.82 15.75 11.06
N ILE A 262 18.42 14.67 10.37
CA ILE A 262 19.34 13.64 9.86
C ILE A 262 20.38 14.27 8.92
N LEU A 263 19.94 15.11 7.98
CA LEU A 263 20.86 15.79 7.05
C LEU A 263 21.87 16.68 7.79
N ASN A 264 21.44 17.41 8.81
CA ASN A 264 22.30 18.28 9.61
C ASN A 264 23.33 17.50 10.42
N GLU A 265 22.99 16.30 10.89
CA GLU A 265 23.93 15.40 11.56
C GLU A 265 24.95 14.81 10.59
N CYS A 266 24.48 14.27 9.46
CA CYS A 266 25.31 13.72 8.39
C CYS A 266 26.30 14.74 7.81
N ASN A 267 25.86 15.98 7.59
CA ASN A 267 26.68 17.02 6.96
C ASN A 267 27.85 17.50 7.82
N LYS A 268 27.85 17.23 9.13
CA LYS A 268 29.03 17.49 10.00
C LYS A 268 30.26 16.68 9.55
N GLU A 269 30.04 15.56 8.87
CA GLU A 269 31.09 14.65 8.40
C GLU A 269 31.50 14.89 6.93
N GLY A 270 30.91 15.89 6.27
CA GLY A 270 31.14 16.22 4.87
C GLY A 270 29.85 16.17 4.04
N ARG A 271 29.89 16.73 2.82
CA ARG A 271 28.73 16.72 1.92
C ARG A 271 28.47 15.30 1.41
N ARG A 272 27.29 14.76 1.70
CA ARG A 272 26.82 13.46 1.22
C ARG A 272 25.72 13.65 0.17
N LEU A 273 25.65 12.75 -0.80
CA LEU A 273 24.53 12.72 -1.75
C LEU A 273 23.31 12.16 -1.04
N THR A 274 22.17 12.86 -1.17
CA THR A 274 20.94 12.47 -0.48
C THR A 274 19.91 11.92 -1.46
N VAL A 275 19.41 10.73 -1.17
CA VAL A 275 18.35 10.08 -1.95
C VAL A 275 17.15 9.86 -1.04
N TYR A 276 15.98 10.30 -1.47
CA TYR A 276 14.72 10.03 -0.76
C TYR A 276 13.80 9.22 -1.65
N ILE A 277 13.24 8.14 -1.12
CA ILE A 277 12.31 7.25 -1.83
C ILE A 277 10.95 7.33 -1.14
N GLY A 278 9.91 7.67 -1.90
CA GLY A 278 8.55 7.83 -1.38
C GLY A 278 7.50 7.68 -2.47
N GLY A 279 6.22 7.79 -2.11
CA GLY A 279 5.11 7.60 -3.06
C GLY A 279 3.80 8.28 -2.67
N ALA A 280 3.72 8.81 -1.44
CA ALA A 280 2.54 9.47 -0.91
C ALA A 280 2.69 11.00 -0.93
N VAL A 281 1.56 11.70 -0.84
CA VAL A 281 1.51 13.17 -0.70
C VAL A 281 2.40 13.66 0.44
N GLY A 282 2.41 12.93 1.56
CA GLY A 282 3.21 13.28 2.73
C GLY A 282 4.72 13.16 2.58
N ASP A 283 5.19 12.54 1.49
CA ASP A 283 6.62 12.41 1.16
C ASP A 283 7.13 13.60 0.34
N LEU A 284 6.24 14.40 -0.25
CA LEU A 284 6.58 15.32 -1.33
C LEU A 284 7.61 16.38 -0.93
N LEU A 285 7.56 16.89 0.31
CA LEU A 285 8.56 17.84 0.80
C LEU A 285 9.94 17.19 0.94
N CYS A 286 10.01 15.97 1.48
CA CYS A 286 11.28 15.27 1.64
C CYS A 286 11.85 14.86 0.27
N LEU A 287 10.99 14.40 -0.65
CA LEU A 287 11.33 14.10 -2.04
C LEU A 287 11.97 15.30 -2.74
N LEU A 288 11.41 16.50 -2.56
CA LEU A 288 11.95 17.72 -3.14
C LEU A 288 13.19 18.22 -2.41
N GLN A 289 13.29 18.01 -1.10
CA GLN A 289 14.41 18.47 -0.29
C GLN A 289 15.70 17.67 -0.55
N ALA A 290 15.58 16.39 -0.89
CA ALA A 290 16.70 15.53 -1.25
C ALA A 290 17.35 15.93 -2.58
N ASP A 291 18.65 15.65 -2.75
CA ASP A 291 19.35 15.87 -4.02
C ASP A 291 18.73 15.04 -5.15
N ILE A 292 18.22 13.86 -4.81
CA ILE A 292 17.53 12.94 -5.71
C ILE A 292 16.27 12.42 -5.03
N GLY A 293 15.10 12.93 -5.43
CA GLY A 293 13.81 12.40 -5.02
C GLY A 293 13.32 11.33 -6.00
N ILE A 294 13.11 10.10 -5.51
CA ILE A 294 12.60 8.97 -6.28
C ILE A 294 11.17 8.64 -5.84
N VAL A 295 10.25 8.65 -6.78
CA VAL A 295 8.85 8.31 -6.60
C VAL A 295 8.61 6.88 -7.06
N ILE A 296 8.36 5.98 -6.11
CA ILE A 296 7.92 4.61 -6.38
C ILE A 296 6.41 4.51 -6.14
N SER A 297 5.70 3.75 -6.97
CA SER A 297 4.24 3.57 -6.83
C SER A 297 3.47 4.92 -6.77
N SER A 298 3.78 5.82 -7.71
CA SER A 298 3.25 7.19 -7.73
C SER A 298 1.71 7.23 -7.68
N THR A 299 1.15 7.82 -6.62
CA THR A 299 -0.30 7.96 -6.44
C THR A 299 -0.88 9.11 -7.29
N PRO A 300 -2.14 9.03 -7.77
CA PRO A 300 -2.78 10.13 -8.50
C PRO A 300 -2.80 11.44 -7.72
N SER A 301 -3.04 11.39 -6.40
CA SER A 301 -3.08 12.56 -5.53
C SER A 301 -1.71 13.23 -5.39
N LEU A 302 -0.62 12.46 -5.32
CA LEU A 302 0.75 12.98 -5.35
C LEU A 302 1.05 13.70 -6.66
N ARG A 303 0.69 13.09 -7.81
CA ARG A 303 0.92 13.71 -9.13
C ARG A 303 0.13 14.99 -9.29
N ARG A 304 -1.17 14.95 -8.99
CA ARG A 304 -2.07 16.11 -9.06
C ARG A 304 -1.56 17.28 -8.24
N LEU A 305 -1.10 17.03 -7.01
CA LEU A 305 -0.53 18.07 -6.15
C LEU A 305 0.82 18.57 -6.69
N GLY A 306 1.72 17.65 -7.07
CA GLY A 306 3.02 18.01 -7.62
C GLY A 306 2.89 18.88 -8.88
N ASP A 307 2.04 18.48 -9.82
CA ASP A 307 1.80 19.19 -11.07
C ASP A 307 1.33 20.63 -10.79
N GLN A 308 0.37 20.81 -9.87
CA GLN A 308 -0.13 22.12 -9.48
C GLN A 308 0.97 23.07 -8.99
N PHE A 309 1.95 22.54 -8.24
CA PHE A 309 3.06 23.32 -7.68
C PHE A 309 4.32 23.30 -8.56
N GLY A 310 4.21 22.88 -9.82
CA GLY A 310 5.29 22.96 -10.80
C GLY A 310 6.37 21.89 -10.63
N VAL A 311 6.03 20.73 -10.03
CA VAL A 311 6.89 19.55 -9.96
C VAL A 311 6.80 18.78 -11.27
N SER A 312 7.95 18.36 -11.80
CA SER A 312 8.07 17.53 -12.99
C SER A 312 8.40 16.10 -12.60
N PHE A 313 7.55 15.14 -12.99
CA PHE A 313 7.78 13.72 -12.80
C PHE A 313 8.44 13.12 -14.05
N VAL A 314 9.66 12.62 -13.91
CA VAL A 314 10.48 12.12 -15.03
C VAL A 314 10.84 10.66 -14.79
N PRO A 315 10.67 9.72 -15.75
CA PRO A 315 11.13 8.34 -15.58
C PRO A 315 12.63 8.30 -15.25
N LEU A 316 13.01 7.57 -14.19
CA LEU A 316 14.37 7.57 -13.64
C LEU A 316 15.42 7.31 -14.73
N PHE A 317 15.25 6.25 -15.52
CA PHE A 317 16.15 5.90 -16.61
C PHE A 317 16.36 7.06 -17.60
N SER A 318 15.27 7.70 -18.05
CA SER A 318 15.35 8.82 -19.00
C SER A 318 16.07 10.03 -18.40
N GLY A 319 15.86 10.28 -17.11
CA GLY A 319 16.55 11.30 -16.33
C GLY A 319 18.05 11.05 -16.22
N LEU A 320 18.44 9.81 -15.96
CA LEU A 320 19.84 9.39 -15.89
C LEU A 320 20.56 9.56 -17.22
N VAL A 321 19.94 9.15 -18.34
CA VAL A 321 20.53 9.36 -19.68
C VAL A 321 20.78 10.83 -19.96
N LYS A 322 19.87 11.72 -19.55
CA LYS A 322 20.05 13.16 -19.71
C LYS A 322 21.22 13.67 -18.85
N LYS A 323 21.26 13.28 -17.58
CA LYS A 323 22.33 13.63 -16.63
C LYS A 323 23.70 13.14 -17.08
N GLN A 324 23.76 11.96 -17.68
CA GLN A 324 24.99 11.43 -18.27
C GLN A 324 25.48 12.29 -19.45
N ARG A 325 24.58 12.81 -20.30
CA ARG A 325 24.96 13.71 -21.38
C ARG A 325 25.48 15.05 -20.85
N GLU A 326 24.79 15.62 -19.85
CA GLU A 326 25.24 16.84 -19.16
C GLU A 326 26.67 16.67 -18.60
N LEU A 327 26.97 15.51 -18.00
CA LEU A 327 28.32 15.20 -17.51
C LEU A 327 29.39 15.17 -18.62
N VAL A 328 29.04 14.64 -19.80
CA VAL A 328 29.95 14.55 -20.95
C VAL A 328 30.21 15.94 -21.54
N GLU A 329 29.21 16.81 -21.56
CA GLU A 329 29.29 18.15 -22.17
C GLU A 329 29.95 19.17 -21.23
N ASP A 330 29.54 19.22 -19.97
CA ASP A 330 29.92 20.27 -19.02
C ASP A 330 30.92 19.80 -17.93
N GLY A 331 31.28 18.51 -17.92
CA GLY A 331 32.23 17.93 -16.95
C GLY A 331 31.71 17.86 -15.51
N SER A 332 30.45 18.24 -15.26
CA SER A 332 29.80 18.12 -13.95
C SER A 332 28.35 17.70 -14.08
N CYS A 333 27.88 16.87 -13.13
CA CYS A 333 26.49 16.45 -13.02
C CYS A 333 25.97 16.91 -11.68
N ASP A 334 25.44 18.14 -11.63
CA ASP A 334 24.97 18.71 -10.37
C ASP A 334 23.57 18.17 -10.06
N TRP A 335 23.53 17.29 -9.06
CA TRP A 335 22.30 16.87 -8.38
C TRP A 335 22.07 17.83 -7.23
N LYS A 336 20.85 18.36 -7.15
CA LYS A 336 20.52 19.36 -6.15
C LYS A 336 19.06 19.26 -5.76
N GLY A 337 18.82 19.34 -4.46
CA GLY A 337 17.48 19.51 -3.92
C GLY A 337 16.81 20.77 -4.43
N LEU A 338 15.47 20.76 -4.37
CA LEU A 338 14.58 21.83 -4.81
C LEU A 338 14.72 22.16 -6.31
N SER A 339 15.14 21.18 -7.12
CA SER A 339 15.20 21.30 -8.58
C SER A 339 13.81 21.33 -9.24
N GLY A 340 12.79 20.85 -8.52
CA GLY A 340 11.44 20.64 -9.05
C GLY A 340 11.31 19.38 -9.90
N ILE A 341 12.36 18.55 -10.01
CA ILE A 341 12.33 17.30 -10.75
C ILE A 341 12.33 16.13 -9.77
N LEU A 342 11.34 15.24 -9.92
CA LEU A 342 11.25 13.97 -9.20
C LEU A 342 11.31 12.81 -10.19
N TYR A 343 12.02 11.75 -9.81
CA TYR A 343 12.27 10.61 -10.69
C TYR A 343 11.32 9.47 -10.40
N THR A 344 10.53 9.04 -11.37
CA THR A 344 9.55 7.97 -11.18
C THR A 344 10.13 6.61 -11.56
N VAL A 345 9.82 5.60 -10.76
CA VAL A 345 10.13 4.19 -11.01
C VAL A 345 8.87 3.33 -10.82
N THR A 346 8.89 2.15 -11.44
CA THR A 346 7.82 1.15 -11.34
C THR A 346 8.16 -0.02 -10.43
N SER A 347 9.44 -0.23 -10.14
CA SER A 347 9.93 -1.36 -9.32
C SER A 347 11.14 -0.99 -8.48
N TRP A 348 11.42 -1.82 -7.46
CA TRP A 348 12.66 -1.73 -6.69
C TRP A 348 13.90 -2.09 -7.50
N ASP A 349 13.77 -2.86 -8.58
CA ASP A 349 14.89 -3.20 -9.46
C ASP A 349 15.49 -1.96 -10.14
N GLU A 350 14.67 -0.99 -10.52
CA GLU A 350 15.16 0.28 -11.07
C GLU A 350 15.96 1.09 -10.04
N ILE A 351 15.47 1.12 -8.79
CA ILE A 351 16.16 1.77 -7.66
C ILE A 351 17.48 1.06 -7.37
N HIS A 352 17.44 -0.28 -7.34
CA HIS A 352 18.58 -1.15 -7.14
C HIS A 352 19.66 -0.90 -8.19
N ALA A 353 19.29 -0.94 -9.48
CA ALA A 353 20.22 -0.69 -10.58
C ALA A 353 20.82 0.72 -10.50
N PHE A 354 20.04 1.72 -10.09
CA PHE A 354 20.51 3.10 -9.95
C PHE A 354 21.51 3.28 -8.81
N ILE A 355 21.22 2.73 -7.62
CA ILE A 355 22.03 2.95 -6.41
C ILE A 355 23.23 2.01 -6.35
N LEU A 356 23.05 0.75 -6.73
CA LEU A 356 24.08 -0.30 -6.61
C LEU A 356 24.81 -0.61 -7.92
N GLY A 357 24.30 -0.14 -9.06
CA GLY A 357 24.96 -0.32 -10.36
C GLY A 357 24.95 -1.76 -10.90
N SER A 358 24.03 -2.61 -10.43
CA SER A 358 23.92 -4.03 -10.81
C SER A 358 22.49 -4.46 -11.07
#